data_AF-A0A497CH35-F1
#
_entry.id   AF-A0A497CH35-F1
#
_cell.length_a   1.000
_cell.length_b   1.000
_cell.length_c   1.000
_cell.angle_alpha   90.00
_cell.angle_beta   90.00
_cell.angle_gamma   90.00
#
_symmetry.space_group_name_H-M   'P 1'
#
loop_
_entity.id
_entity.type
_entity.pdbx_description
1 polymer ?
#
loop_
_entity_poly.entity_id
_entity_poly.type
_entity_poly.pdbx_seq_one_letter_code
_entity_poly.pdbx_strand_id
1 'polypeptide(L)'
;METQANKLFFDAVEKLNEANEELFRPEEDVVTYAICKNAQFAIENFLKGFLLKNEIDTSSYKTIEGLYEQCKSINKKFEEIDLSEFGCKSHTLDSRYCNEVSKVRNCYEIADNLDTFFRREKIIN
;
A
#
# COMPACT_ATOMS: atom_id res chain seq x y z
N MET A 1 -5.86 -4.42 23.76
CA MET A 1 -4.46 -4.30 23.29
C MET A 1 -4.51 -4.25 21.78
N GLU A 2 -3.94 -3.21 21.18
CA GLU A 2 -3.78 -3.12 19.73
C GLU A 2 -2.66 -4.07 19.30
N THR A 3 -2.92 -4.96 18.35
CA THR A 3 -1.88 -5.85 17.79
C THR A 3 -1.01 -5.04 16.83
N GLN A 4 0.23 -5.47 16.60
CA GLN A 4 1.12 -4.83 15.62
C GLN A 4 0.47 -4.72 14.23
N ALA A 5 -0.34 -5.72 13.84
CA ALA A 5 -1.13 -5.69 12.61
C ALA A 5 -2.14 -4.53 12.58
N ASN A 6 -2.87 -4.29 13.68
CA ASN A 6 -3.83 -3.18 13.76
C ASN A 6 -3.14 -1.82 13.64
N LYS A 7 -1.97 -1.66 14.28
CA LYS A 7 -1.17 -0.45 14.13
C LYS A 7 -0.78 -0.21 12.67
N LEU A 8 -0.32 -1.25 11.97
CA LEU A 8 0.00 -1.12 10.55
C LEU A 8 -1.22 -0.72 9.71
N PHE A 9 -2.40 -1.26 9.99
CA PHE A 9 -3.62 -0.83 9.29
C PHE A 9 -3.98 0.62 9.58
N PHE A 10 -3.85 1.06 10.83
CA PHE A 10 -4.06 2.46 11.20
C PHE A 10 -3.07 3.37 10.45
N ASP A 11 -1.78 3.04 10.50
CA ASP A 11 -0.72 3.80 9.82
C ASP A 11 -0.93 3.80 8.29
N ALA A 12 -1.46 2.71 7.71
CA ALA A 12 -1.77 2.62 6.29
C ALA A 12 -2.90 3.58 5.88
N VAL A 13 -3.98 3.61 6.65
CA VAL A 13 -5.12 4.51 6.44
C VAL A 13 -4.69 5.96 6.60
N GLU A 14 -3.87 6.27 7.61
CA GLU A 14 -3.32 7.62 7.81
C GLU A 14 -2.53 8.09 6.58
N LYS A 15 -1.62 7.25 6.05
CA LYS A 15 -0.85 7.62 4.85
C LYS A 15 -1.69 7.69 3.58
N LEU A 16 -2.71 6.85 3.44
CA LEU A 16 -3.65 6.98 2.32
C LEU A 16 -4.38 8.33 2.37
N ASN A 17 -4.82 8.77 3.55
CA ASN A 17 -5.46 10.06 3.74
C ASN A 17 -4.51 11.23 3.41
N GLU A 18 -3.27 11.18 3.87
CA GLU A 18 -2.25 12.18 3.51
C GLU A 18 -2.02 12.23 1.98
N ALA A 19 -1.92 11.08 1.31
CA ALA A 19 -1.79 11.03 -0.14
C ALA A 19 -3.00 11.65 -0.86
N ASN A 20 -4.21 11.39 -0.34
CA ASN A 20 -5.45 11.96 -0.87
C ASN A 20 -5.47 13.49 -0.72
N GLU A 21 -5.06 14.03 0.44
CA GLU A 21 -5.01 15.48 0.66
C GLU A 21 -4.06 16.20 -0.32
N GLU A 22 -2.92 15.58 -0.62
CA GLU A 22 -1.94 16.12 -1.58
C GLU A 22 -2.45 16.04 -3.03
N LEU A 23 -3.29 15.05 -3.38
CA LEU A 23 -3.85 14.89 -4.74
C LEU A 23 -4.70 16.09 -5.19
N PHE A 24 -5.31 16.83 -4.25
CA PHE A 24 -6.13 18.00 -4.54
C PHE A 24 -5.35 19.32 -4.58
N ARG A 25 -4.03 19.29 -4.38
CA ARG A 25 -3.17 20.47 -4.45
C ARG A 25 -2.69 20.72 -5.89
N PRO A 26 -2.30 21.96 -6.23
CA PRO A 26 -1.65 22.25 -7.50
C PRO A 26 -0.44 21.35 -7.73
N GLU A 27 -0.26 20.93 -8.97
CA GLU A 27 0.78 19.99 -9.36
C GLU A 27 2.17 20.61 -9.25
N GLU A 28 2.97 20.09 -8.31
CA GLU A 28 4.37 20.44 -8.10
C GLU A 28 5.18 19.17 -7.83
N ASP A 29 6.47 19.16 -8.16
CA ASP A 29 7.35 17.98 -7.99
C ASP A 29 7.40 17.45 -6.54
N VAL A 30 7.21 18.33 -5.56
CA VAL A 30 7.16 17.94 -4.13
C VAL A 30 5.84 17.23 -3.80
N VAL A 31 4.74 17.66 -4.41
CA VAL A 31 3.41 17.07 -4.24
C VAL A 31 3.37 15.67 -4.87
N THR A 32 3.91 15.51 -6.07
CA THR A 32 3.97 14.21 -6.76
C THR A 32 4.80 13.17 -6.00
N TYR A 33 5.93 13.61 -5.45
CA TYR A 33 6.74 12.79 -4.53
C TYR A 33 5.95 12.35 -3.30
N ALA A 34 5.30 13.29 -2.61
CA ALA A 34 4.58 13.03 -1.37
C ALA A 34 3.44 12.01 -1.58
N ILE A 35 2.64 12.19 -2.63
CA ILE A 35 1.55 11.26 -2.99
C ILE A 35 2.11 9.85 -3.21
N CYS A 36 3.15 9.70 -4.05
CA CYS A 36 3.71 8.38 -4.33
C CYS A 36 4.29 7.74 -3.07
N LYS A 37 5.01 8.49 -2.24
CA LYS A 37 5.67 7.94 -1.05
C LYS A 37 4.64 7.49 -0.01
N ASN A 38 3.61 8.29 0.20
CA ASN A 38 2.52 7.97 1.11
C ASN A 38 1.71 6.77 0.62
N ALA A 39 1.39 6.72 -0.68
CA ALA A 39 0.71 5.56 -1.27
C ALA A 39 1.54 4.27 -1.15
N GLN A 40 2.86 4.34 -1.41
CA GLN A 40 3.77 3.20 -1.24
C GLN A 40 3.75 2.68 0.21
N PHE A 41 3.80 3.59 1.19
CA PHE A 41 3.77 3.23 2.59
C PHE A 41 2.42 2.61 2.99
N ALA A 42 1.31 3.16 2.51
CA ALA A 42 -0.02 2.61 2.73
C ALA A 42 -0.13 1.17 2.20
N ILE A 43 0.27 0.94 0.95
CA ILE A 43 0.27 -0.39 0.31
C ILE A 43 1.10 -1.38 1.14
N GLU A 44 2.34 -1.00 1.48
CA GLU A 44 3.24 -1.84 2.26
C GLU A 44 2.63 -2.24 3.61
N ASN A 45 2.05 -1.28 4.33
CA ASN A 45 1.47 -1.51 5.64
C ASN A 45 0.17 -2.33 5.59
N PHE A 46 -0.68 -2.14 4.58
CA PHE A 46 -1.85 -3.02 4.39
C PHE A 46 -1.42 -4.47 4.20
N LEU A 47 -0.44 -4.72 3.32
CA LEU A 47 0.04 -6.08 3.06
C LEU A 47 0.73 -6.67 4.29
N LYS A 48 1.64 -5.94 4.95
CA LYS A 48 2.31 -6.42 6.17
C LYS A 48 1.33 -6.66 7.30
N GLY A 49 0.36 -5.76 7.50
CA GLY A 49 -0.67 -5.92 8.52
C GLY A 49 -1.50 -7.18 8.28
N PHE A 50 -1.86 -7.47 7.03
CA PHE A 50 -2.57 -8.71 6.68
C PHE A 50 -1.75 -9.96 6.99
N LEU A 51 -0.47 -9.97 6.60
CA LEU A 51 0.42 -11.10 6.87
C LEU A 51 0.62 -11.33 8.38
N LEU A 52 0.87 -10.26 9.14
CA LEU A 52 1.01 -10.36 10.61
C LEU A 52 -0.29 -10.83 11.29
N LYS A 53 -1.46 -10.41 10.80
CA LYS A 53 -2.76 -10.89 11.30
C LYS A 53 -2.95 -12.40 11.05
N ASN A 54 -2.27 -12.95 10.05
CA ASN A 54 -2.22 -14.38 9.74
C ASN A 54 -0.94 -15.06 10.27
N GLU A 55 -0.28 -14.45 11.26
CA GLU A 55 0.90 -15.00 11.95
C GLU A 55 2.12 -15.24 11.05
N ILE A 56 2.21 -14.54 9.91
CA ILE A 56 3.34 -14.61 8.99
C ILE A 56 4.33 -13.47 9.26
N ASP A 57 5.58 -13.82 9.57
CA ASP A 57 6.67 -12.85 9.68
C ASP A 57 6.93 -12.16 8.34
N THR A 58 7.03 -10.83 8.38
CA THR A 58 7.21 -9.98 7.20
C THR A 58 8.68 -9.61 6.95
N SER A 59 9.59 -9.94 7.87
CA SER A 59 11.00 -9.51 7.85
C SER A 59 11.79 -9.99 6.62
N SER A 60 11.38 -11.12 6.03
CA SER A 60 12.00 -11.74 4.86
C SER A 60 11.55 -11.12 3.54
N TYR A 61 10.41 -10.41 3.49
CA TYR A 61 9.89 -9.80 2.27
C TYR A 61 10.47 -8.40 2.08
N LYS A 62 11.25 -8.23 1.01
CA LYS A 62 11.99 -6.99 0.71
C LYS A 62 11.32 -6.09 -0.33
N THR A 63 10.20 -6.51 -0.90
CA THR A 63 9.49 -5.81 -1.98
C THR A 63 7.98 -5.89 -1.74
N ILE A 64 7.24 -4.92 -2.30
CA ILE A 64 5.77 -4.93 -2.28
C ILE A 64 5.23 -6.15 -3.03
N GLU A 65 5.88 -6.51 -4.14
CA GLU A 65 5.53 -7.70 -4.91
C GLU A 65 5.65 -8.99 -4.09
N GLY A 66 6.72 -9.15 -3.31
CA GLY A 66 6.89 -10.32 -2.44
C GLY A 66 5.82 -10.40 -1.35
N LEU A 67 5.49 -9.26 -0.72
CA LEU A 67 4.41 -9.18 0.27
C LEU A 67 3.05 -9.54 -0.35
N TYR A 68 2.78 -9.02 -1.54
CA TYR A 68 1.51 -9.22 -2.25
C TYR A 68 1.31 -10.66 -2.70
N GLU A 69 2.34 -11.30 -3.27
CA GLU A 69 2.26 -12.72 -3.64
C GLU A 69 2.05 -13.62 -2.42
N GLN A 70 2.60 -13.26 -1.26
CA GLN A 70 2.28 -13.97 -0.03
C GLN A 70 0.85 -13.72 0.43
N CYS A 71 0.30 -12.51 0.28
CA CYS A 71 -1.11 -12.25 0.59
C CYS A 71 -2.03 -13.09 -0.30
N LYS A 72 -1.72 -13.21 -1.60
CA LYS A 72 -2.45 -14.06 -2.57
C LYS A 72 -2.39 -15.55 -2.24
N SER A 73 -1.31 -16.03 -1.63
CA SER A 73 -1.20 -17.45 -1.24
C SER A 73 -2.14 -17.80 -0.07
N ILE A 74 -2.47 -16.82 0.78
CA ILE A 74 -3.39 -16.95 1.91
C ILE A 74 -4.85 -16.68 1.50
N ASN A 75 -5.08 -15.59 0.76
CA ASN A 75 -6.40 -15.19 0.30
C ASN A 75 -6.38 -14.88 -1.19
N LYS A 76 -6.98 -15.78 -1.98
CA LYS A 76 -7.03 -15.68 -3.44
C LYS A 76 -7.77 -14.46 -3.96
N LYS A 77 -8.63 -13.84 -3.16
CA LYS A 77 -9.33 -12.60 -3.57
C LYS A 77 -8.39 -11.40 -3.76
N PHE A 78 -7.15 -11.46 -3.27
CA PHE A 78 -6.14 -10.44 -3.60
C PHE A 78 -5.87 -10.36 -5.11
N GLU A 79 -6.16 -11.42 -5.89
CA GLU A 79 -6.09 -11.42 -7.36
C GLU A 79 -7.05 -10.41 -8.01
N GLU A 80 -8.04 -9.88 -7.28
CA GLU A 80 -8.91 -8.79 -7.74
C GLU A 80 -8.19 -7.42 -7.78
N ILE A 81 -7.07 -7.27 -7.08
CA ILE A 81 -6.31 -6.03 -7.01
C ILE A 81 -5.15 -6.12 -7.99
N ASP A 82 -5.16 -5.31 -9.04
CA ASP A 82 -4.06 -5.30 -10.01
C ASP A 82 -2.93 -4.36 -9.58
N LEU A 83 -1.76 -4.92 -9.28
CA LEU A 83 -0.52 -4.17 -9.02
C LEU A 83 0.33 -3.98 -10.28
N SER A 84 -0.14 -4.37 -11.48
CA SER A 84 0.62 -4.33 -12.73
C SER A 84 1.25 -2.94 -12.97
N GLU A 85 0.46 -1.89 -12.76
CA GLU A 85 0.84 -0.49 -12.98
C GLU A 85 1.64 0.15 -11.83
N PHE A 86 1.82 -0.55 -10.71
CA PHE A 86 2.69 -0.07 -9.62
C PHE A 86 4.16 -0.27 -9.99
N GLY A 87 4.72 0.66 -10.76
CA GLY A 87 6.09 0.58 -11.28
C GLY A 87 7.19 0.45 -10.21
N CYS A 88 6.86 0.79 -8.96
CA CYS A 88 7.78 0.74 -7.83
C CYS A 88 7.72 -0.61 -7.05
N LYS A 89 6.90 -1.60 -7.44
CA LYS A 89 6.60 -2.83 -6.64
C LYS A 89 7.75 -3.81 -6.44
N SER A 90 8.61 -3.97 -7.45
CA SER A 90 9.68 -4.99 -7.46
C SER A 90 11.00 -4.46 -6.90
N HIS A 91 11.04 -3.18 -6.52
CA HIS A 91 12.22 -2.57 -5.91
C HIS A 91 12.25 -2.83 -4.41
N THR A 92 13.46 -2.81 -3.84
CA THR A 92 13.60 -2.87 -2.38
C THR A 92 12.83 -1.73 -1.75
N LEU A 93 12.13 -2.00 -0.65
CA LEU A 93 11.41 -0.99 0.12
C LEU A 93 12.33 0.22 0.38
N ASP A 94 11.79 1.42 0.25
CA ASP A 94 12.47 2.73 0.37
C ASP A 94 13.53 3.10 -0.70
N SER A 95 13.83 2.24 -1.67
CA SER A 95 14.89 2.54 -2.65
C SER A 95 14.44 3.40 -3.85
N ARG A 96 13.15 3.43 -4.15
CA ARG A 96 12.58 4.15 -5.30
C ARG A 96 11.16 4.64 -5.03
N TYR A 97 10.83 5.74 -5.70
CA TYR A 97 9.50 6.32 -5.82
C TYR A 97 9.25 6.65 -7.29
N CYS A 98 7.98 6.83 -7.63
CA CYS A 98 7.50 7.02 -8.99
C CYS A 98 7.37 8.55 -9.22
N ASN A 99 8.09 9.09 -10.22
CA ASN A 99 8.25 10.55 -10.41
C ASN A 99 7.35 11.15 -11.49
N GLU A 100 6.65 10.31 -12.26
CA GLU A 100 5.74 10.78 -13.32
C GLU A 100 4.33 10.87 -12.77
N VAL A 101 3.63 11.97 -13.05
CA VAL A 101 2.32 12.30 -12.48
C VAL A 101 1.26 11.24 -12.78
N SER A 102 1.24 10.70 -14.00
CA SER A 102 0.38 9.58 -14.37
C SER A 102 0.64 8.34 -13.51
N LYS A 103 1.91 8.05 -13.21
CA LYS A 103 2.30 6.92 -12.35
C LYS A 103 1.94 7.18 -10.88
N VAL A 104 2.01 8.44 -10.43
CA VAL A 104 1.68 8.86 -9.06
C VAL A 104 0.20 8.65 -8.76
N ARG A 105 -0.69 9.02 -9.69
CA ARG A 105 -2.12 8.75 -9.55
C ARG A 105 -2.40 7.25 -9.44
N ASN A 106 -1.73 6.44 -10.26
CA ASN A 106 -1.90 4.98 -10.21
C ASN A 106 -1.40 4.40 -8.86
N CYS A 107 -0.34 4.97 -8.27
CA CYS A 107 0.09 4.59 -6.91
C CYS A 107 -1.03 4.82 -5.88
N TYR A 108 -1.66 6.00 -5.92
CA TYR A 108 -2.78 6.31 -5.02
C TYR A 108 -3.98 5.38 -5.27
N GLU A 109 -4.41 5.20 -6.52
CA GLU A 109 -5.56 4.37 -6.87
C GLU A 109 -5.38 2.91 -6.40
N ILE A 110 -4.17 2.38 -6.47
CA ILE A 110 -3.86 1.04 -5.96
C ILE A 110 -3.96 0.98 -4.43
N ALA A 111 -3.47 1.99 -3.73
CA ALA A 111 -3.57 2.07 -2.27
C ALA A 111 -5.04 2.19 -1.81
N ASP A 112 -5.85 2.97 -2.54
CA ASP A 112 -7.28 3.14 -2.29
C ASP A 112 -8.08 1.85 -2.59
N ASN A 113 -7.74 1.14 -3.66
CA ASN A 113 -8.31 -0.18 -3.97
C ASN A 113 -8.00 -1.20 -2.87
N LEU A 114 -6.81 -1.16 -2.28
CA LEU A 114 -6.46 -1.99 -1.12
C LEU A 114 -7.30 -1.62 0.10
N ASP A 115 -7.41 -0.34 0.48
CA ASP A 115 -8.27 0.07 1.60
C ASP A 115 -9.73 -0.41 1.39
N THR A 116 -10.28 -0.17 0.20
CA THR A 116 -11.63 -0.61 -0.19
C THR A 116 -11.77 -2.13 -0.07
N PHE A 117 -10.82 -2.90 -0.60
CA PHE A 117 -10.80 -4.35 -0.46
C PHE A 117 -10.77 -4.79 1.00
N PHE A 118 -9.90 -4.19 1.82
CA PHE A 118 -9.74 -4.56 3.22
C PHE A 118 -11.00 -4.27 4.05
N ARG A 119 -11.69 -3.15 3.79
CA ARG A 119 -12.98 -2.83 4.41
C ARG A 119 -14.08 -3.79 3.95
N ARG A 120 -14.16 -4.06 2.65
CA ARG A 120 -15.15 -4.98 2.06
C ARG A 120 -15.01 -6.41 2.62
N GLU A 121 -13.78 -6.87 2.77
CA GLU A 121 -13.44 -8.17 3.36
C GLU A 121 -13.47 -8.17 4.90
N LYS A 122 -13.82 -7.04 5.54
CA LYS A 122 -13.90 -6.85 7.00
C LYS A 122 -12.58 -7.20 7.70
N ILE A 123 -11.46 -6.94 7.02
CA ILE A 123 -10.12 -7.08 7.60
C ILE A 123 -9.82 -5.91 8.53
N ILE A 124 -10.28 -4.71 8.13
CA ILE A 124 -10.22 -3.45 8.88
C ILE A 124 -11.64 -2.84 8.95
N ASN A 125 -11.86 -1.93 9.91
CA ASN A 125 -13.13 -1.22 10.08
C ASN A 125 -13.03 0.21 9.56
#